data_AF-A0A970HS42-F1
#
_entry.id   AF-A0A970HS42-F1
#
_cell.length_a   1.000
_cell.length_b   1.000
_cell.length_c   1.000
_cell.angle_alpha   90.00
_cell.angle_beta   90.00
_cell.angle_gamma   90.00
#
_symmetry.space_group_name_H-M   'P 1'
#
loop_
_entity.id
_entity.type
_entity.pdbx_description
1 polymer ?
#
loop_
_entity_poly.entity_id
_entity_poly.type
_entity_poly.pdbx_seq_one_letter_code
_entity_poly.pdbx_strand_id
1 'polypeptide(L)' 'MPYIPTTDAERAAMLQTIGVSSIDELFADIPDDLRFRGRLNLPHALSEA' A
#
# COMPACT_ATOMS: atom_id res chain seq x y z
N MET A 1 -9.20 1.65 -17.47
CA MET A 1 -9.65 2.47 -16.31
C MET A 1 -8.68 2.13 -15.19
N PRO A 2 -8.09 3.09 -14.47
CA PRO A 2 -7.07 2.75 -13.48
C PRO A 2 -7.64 1.80 -12.43
N TYR A 3 -6.95 0.68 -12.20
CA TYR A 3 -7.37 -0.34 -11.24
C TYR A 3 -7.45 0.22 -9.80
N ILE A 4 -6.60 1.18 -9.47
CA ILE A 4 -6.62 1.89 -8.19
C ILE A 4 -7.49 3.15 -8.36
N PRO A 5 -8.67 3.20 -7.71
CA PRO A 5 -9.61 4.30 -7.89
C PRO A 5 -9.27 5.53 -7.02
N THR A 6 -8.38 5.37 -6.03
CA THR A 6 -8.05 6.41 -5.05
C THR A 6 -6.79 7.18 -5.42
N THR A 7 -6.81 8.48 -5.16
CA THR A 7 -5.69 9.41 -5.24
C THR A 7 -4.82 9.40 -3.98
N ASP A 8 -3.65 10.04 -4.07
CA ASP A 8 -2.76 10.23 -2.91
C ASP A 8 -3.38 11.08 -1.81
N ALA A 9 -4.19 12.08 -2.17
CA ALA A 9 -4.90 12.93 -1.21
C ALA A 9 -5.97 12.15 -0.45
N GLU A 10 -6.74 11.32 -1.15
CA GLU A 10 -7.74 10.44 -0.53
C GLU A 10 -7.07 9.42 0.40
N ARG A 11 -5.94 8.84 -0.01
CA ARG A 11 -5.15 7.95 0.86
C ARG A 11 -4.68 8.66 2.13
N ALA A 12 -4.20 9.89 2.04
CA ALA A 12 -3.79 10.68 3.20
C ALA A 12 -4.98 10.96 4.14
N ALA A 13 -6.14 11.32 3.59
CA ALA A 13 -7.35 11.54 4.38
C ALA A 13 -7.82 10.26 5.10
N MET A 14 -7.72 9.09 4.45
CA MET A 14 -8.03 7.80 5.07
C MET A 14 -7.08 7.50 6.25
N LEU A 15 -5.76 7.69 6.09
CA LEU A 15 -4.78 7.47 7.16
C LEU A 15 -5.03 8.40 8.36
N GLN A 16 -5.30 9.69 8.10
CA GLN A 16 -5.68 10.64 9.16
C GLN A 16 -6.95 10.22 9.89
N THR A 17 -7.96 9.73 9.15
CA THR A 17 -9.25 9.30 9.71
C THR A 17 -9.08 8.15 10.70
N ILE A 18 -8.19 7.20 10.41
CA ILE A 18 -7.90 6.06 11.29
C ILE A 18 -6.80 6.37 12.32
N GLY A 19 -6.27 7.60 12.33
CA GLY A 19 -5.32 8.07 13.33
C GLY A 19 -3.87 7.62 13.14
N VAL A 20 -3.48 7.18 11.94
CA VAL A 20 -2.11 6.77 11.63
C VAL A 20 -1.43 7.76 10.68
N SER A 21 -0.12 7.89 10.81
CA SER A 21 0.71 8.81 10.03
C SER A 21 1.28 8.20 8.74
N SER A 22 1.27 6.87 8.62
CA SER A 22 1.90 6.16 7.50
C SER A 22 1.30 4.78 7.24
N ILE A 23 1.63 4.22 6.07
CA ILE A 23 1.31 2.83 5.72
C ILE A 23 2.04 1.83 6.63
N ASP A 24 3.27 2.14 7.06
CA ASP A 24 4.01 1.25 7.95
C ASP A 24 3.35 1.12 9.33
N GLU A 25 2.76 2.22 9.82
CA GLU A 25 1.98 2.26 11.06
C GLU A 25 0.64 1.55 10.92
N LEU A 26 -0.03 1.68 9.76
CA LEU A 26 -1.24 0.89 9.45
C LEU A 26 -1.00 -0.63 9.55
N PHE A 27 0.20 -1.09 9.18
CA PHE A 27 0.55 -2.51 9.23
C PHE A 27 1.35 -2.91 10.46
N ALA A 28 1.41 -2.06 11.51
CA ALA A 28 2.19 -2.30 12.73
C ALA A 28 1.93 -3.67 13.39
N ASP A 29 0.69 -4.16 13.31
CA ASP A 29 0.25 -5.43 13.90
C ASP A 29 0.85 -6.68 13.23
N ILE A 30 1.43 -6.56 12.03
CA ILE A 30 2.14 -7.65 11.37
C ILE A 30 3.56 -7.71 11.95
N PRO A 31 3.97 -8.80 12.63
CA PRO A 31 5.34 -8.96 13.13
C PRO A 31 6.38 -8.75 12.04
N ASP A 32 7.48 -8.06 12.36
CA ASP A 32 8.47 -7.64 11.36
C ASP A 32 9.13 -8.83 10.64
N ASP A 33 9.35 -9.92 11.36
CA ASP A 33 9.89 -11.19 10.85
C ASP A 33 8.96 -11.90 9.87
N LEU A 34 7.65 -11.60 9.94
CA LEU A 34 6.64 -12.11 9.01
C LEU A 34 6.41 -11.19 7.80
N ARG A 35 6.94 -9.96 7.82
CA ARG A 35 6.82 -9.03 6.70
C ARG A 35 7.80 -9.38 5.60
N PHE A 36 7.26 -9.69 4.41
CA PHE A 36 8.10 -9.92 3.25
C PHE A 36 8.77 -8.60 2.80
N ARG A 37 10.10 -8.51 2.94
CA ARG A 37 10.92 -7.35 2.55
C ARG A 37 11.56 -7.49 1.15
N GLY A 38 11.34 -8.62 0.48
CA GLY A 38 11.90 -8.91 -0.83
C GLY A 38 11.09 -8.30 -1.99
N ARG A 39 11.51 -8.60 -3.21
CA ARG A 39 10.71 -8.35 -4.41
C ARG A 39 9.93 -9.61 -4.76
N LEU A 40 8.68 -9.44 -5.15
CA LEU A 40 7.89 -10.56 -5.66
C LEU A 40 8.53 -11.09 -6.94
N ASN A 41 8.59 -12.41 -7.08
CA ASN A 41 9.09 -13.07 -8.28
C ASN A 41 8.01 -13.06 -9.38
N LEU A 42 7.76 -11.88 -9.94
CA LEU A 42 6.74 -11.63 -10.96
C LEU A 42 7.37 -11.01 -12.22
N PRO A 43 6.82 -11.29 -13.41
CA PRO A 43 7.21 -10.59 -14.63
C PRO A 43 6.86 -9.10 -14.54
N HIS A 44 7.43 -8.30 -15.44
CA HIS A 44 7.14 -6.86 -15.52
C HIS A 44 5.66 -6.59 -15.79
N ALA A 45 5.15 -5.50 -15.20
CA ALA A 45 3.80 -5.03 -15.45
C ALA A 45 3.62 -4.70 -16.95
N LEU A 46 2.49 -5.12 -17.50
CA LEU A 46 2.06 -4.78 -18.85
C LEU A 46 1.12 -3.57 -18.79
N SER A 47 1.14 -2.72 -19.81
CA SER A 47 0.15 -1.67 -19.94
C SER A 47 -1.21 -2.25 -20.33
N GLU A 48 -2.28 -1.58 -19.93
CA GLU A 48 -3.58 -1.76 -20.60
C GLU A 48 -3.43 -1.38 -22.08
N ALA A 49 -4.30 -1.95 -22.93
CA ALA A 49 -4.30 -1.73 -24.39
C ALA A 49 -4.66 -0.28 -24.77
#